data_AF-A0A023FF21-F1
#
_entry.id   AF-A0A023FF21-F1
#
_cell.length_a   1.000
_cell.length_b   1.000
_cell.length_c   1.000
_cell.angle_alpha   90.00
_cell.angle_beta   90.00
_cell.angle_gamma   90.00
#
_symmetry.space_group_name_H-M   'P 1'
#
loop_
_entity.id
_entity.type
_entity.pdbx_description
1 polymer ?
#
loop_
_entity_poly.entity_id
_entity_poly.type
_entity_poly.pdbx_seq_one_letter_code
_entity_poly.pdbx_strand_id
1 'polypeptide(L)'
;MKSEEVKLSGGKPSGVVLADIQAVNALSAEQFSELVDVVCRPSARSAPSSSGDASGGHCSETLVLLLSEASRRGLDGAQLSQSLQSIGLEGARAATLAERWSASSAVTPQVRPWQLRDVEWRFGVTVASSSQEPRGSFVQLRLALASGQDVHVEMNLAQFYSLCHEMEQAKLTLEALR
;
A
#
# COMPACT_ATOMS: atom_id res chain seq x y z
N MET A 1 4.17 -15.01 -24.66
CA MET A 1 3.85 -14.49 -23.31
C MET A 1 4.84 -13.37 -23.03
N LYS A 2 4.42 -12.10 -23.16
CA LYS A 2 5.26 -10.94 -22.86
C LYS A 2 5.24 -10.77 -21.34
N SER A 3 6.39 -10.92 -20.70
CA SER A 3 6.57 -10.53 -19.30
C SER A 3 6.35 -9.02 -19.21
N GLU A 4 5.21 -8.59 -18.67
CA GLU A 4 4.99 -7.19 -18.32
C GLU A 4 6.01 -6.79 -17.26
N GLU A 5 6.88 -5.86 -17.64
CA GLU A 5 7.90 -5.29 -16.78
C GLU A 5 7.20 -4.38 -15.78
N VAL A 6 6.80 -4.92 -14.62
CA VAL A 6 6.16 -4.15 -13.54
C VAL A 6 7.20 -3.22 -12.93
N LYS A 7 7.38 -2.05 -13.54
CA LYS A 7 8.32 -1.03 -13.07
C LYS A 7 7.79 -0.37 -11.81
N LEU A 8 8.55 -0.45 -10.71
CA LEU A 8 8.28 0.26 -9.45
C LEU A 8 7.98 1.75 -9.66
N SER A 9 8.56 2.36 -10.70
CA SER A 9 8.15 3.68 -11.18
C SER A 9 7.22 3.55 -12.39
N GLY A 10 6.03 4.16 -12.34
CA GLY A 10 5.15 4.32 -13.52
C GLY A 10 5.71 5.25 -14.59
N GLY A 11 7.04 5.44 -14.65
CA GLY A 11 7.77 6.42 -15.45
C GLY A 11 9.28 6.36 -15.18
N LYS A 12 10.06 7.31 -15.72
CA LYS A 12 11.50 7.44 -15.44
C LYS A 12 11.70 7.83 -13.97
N PRO A 13 12.64 7.22 -13.22
CA PRO A 13 12.90 7.59 -11.83
C PRO A 13 13.30 9.07 -11.75
N SER A 14 12.80 9.78 -10.73
CA SER A 14 13.13 11.19 -10.47
C SER A 14 14.65 11.36 -10.26
N GLY A 15 15.18 12.53 -10.60
CA GLY A 15 16.61 12.84 -10.40
C GLY A 15 17.07 12.65 -8.95
N VAL A 16 16.18 12.86 -7.98
CA VAL A 16 16.44 12.62 -6.54
C VAL A 16 16.64 11.13 -6.26
N VAL A 17 15.75 10.27 -6.77
CA VAL A 17 15.84 8.81 -6.60
C VAL A 17 17.13 8.27 -7.22
N LEU A 18 17.53 8.79 -8.38
CA LEU A 18 18.79 8.38 -9.02
C LEU A 18 20.01 8.80 -8.21
N ALA A 19 20.03 10.01 -7.66
CA ALA A 19 21.11 10.48 -6.79
C ALA A 19 21.22 9.64 -5.51
N ASP A 20 20.08 9.31 -4.88
CA ASP A 20 20.02 8.47 -3.69
C ASP A 20 20.53 7.06 -3.98
N ILE A 21 20.15 6.47 -5.11
CA ILE A 21 20.61 5.13 -5.52
C ILE A 21 22.11 5.12 -5.83
N GLN A 22 22.64 6.19 -6.41
CA GLN A 22 24.08 6.37 -6.58
C GLN A 22 24.80 6.50 -5.23
N ALA A 23 24.24 7.23 -4.28
CA ALA A 23 24.76 7.30 -2.92
C ALA A 23 24.75 5.92 -2.24
N VAL A 24 23.69 5.12 -2.43
CA VAL A 24 23.63 3.74 -1.92
C VAL A 24 24.73 2.88 -2.53
N ASN A 25 25.02 3.01 -3.83
CA ASN A 25 26.12 2.26 -4.47
C ASN A 25 27.51 2.69 -3.97
N ALA A 26 27.67 3.93 -3.51
CA ALA A 26 28.93 4.44 -2.98
C ALA A 26 29.23 3.99 -1.53
N LEU A 27 28.25 3.43 -0.81
CA LEU A 27 28.43 2.94 0.57
C LEU A 27 29.39 1.75 0.63
N SER A 28 30.10 1.61 1.76
CA SER A 28 30.86 0.39 2.07
C SER A 28 29.92 -0.81 2.28
N ALA A 29 30.46 -2.04 2.24
CA ALA A 29 29.67 -3.24 2.47
C ALA A 29 29.03 -3.26 3.87
N GLU A 30 29.75 -2.77 4.89
CA GLU A 30 29.27 -2.66 6.28
C GLU A 30 28.13 -1.63 6.39
N GLN A 31 28.32 -0.44 5.83
CA GLN A 31 27.30 0.62 5.81
C GLN A 31 26.04 0.19 5.06
N PHE A 32 26.21 -0.55 3.96
CA PHE A 32 25.10 -1.11 3.21
C PHE A 32 24.34 -2.15 4.03
N SER A 33 25.03 -3.05 4.73
CA SER A 33 24.39 -4.05 5.58
C SER A 33 23.55 -3.41 6.70
N GLU A 34 24.09 -2.39 7.38
CA GLU A 34 23.34 -1.65 8.40
C GLU A 34 22.11 -0.96 7.82
N LEU A 35 22.24 -0.34 6.64
CA LEU A 35 21.13 0.29 5.93
C LEU A 35 20.04 -0.72 5.58
N VAL A 36 20.39 -1.90 5.05
CA VAL A 36 19.44 -2.97 4.71
C VAL A 36 18.67 -3.42 5.95
N ASP A 37 19.34 -3.55 7.09
CA ASP A 37 18.71 -3.95 8.35
C ASP A 37 17.74 -2.89 8.89
N VAL A 38 18.08 -1.61 8.74
CA VAL A 38 17.19 -0.50 9.10
C VAL A 38 15.95 -0.47 8.18
N VAL A 39 16.17 -0.52 6.88
CA VAL A 39 15.12 -0.38 5.85
C VAL A 39 14.18 -1.60 5.82
N CYS A 40 14.69 -2.81 6.06
CA CYS A 40 13.89 -4.04 6.08
C CYS A 40 13.14 -4.25 7.40
N ARG A 41 13.35 -3.42 8.42
CA ARG A 41 12.67 -3.54 9.72
C ARG A 41 11.17 -3.24 9.56
N PRO A 42 10.25 -4.10 10.07
CA PRO A 42 8.81 -3.94 9.87
C PRO A 42 8.27 -2.56 10.30
N SER A 43 8.82 -2.00 11.39
CA SER A 43 8.41 -0.70 11.93
C SER A 43 8.79 0.50 11.04
N ALA A 44 9.80 0.36 10.16
CA ALA A 44 10.21 1.43 9.26
C ALA A 44 9.22 1.63 8.10
N ARG A 45 8.37 0.62 7.80
CA ARG A 45 7.36 0.66 6.73
C ARG A 45 6.02 1.28 7.16
N SER A 46 5.83 1.55 8.46
CA SER A 46 4.54 1.98 9.02
C SER A 46 4.50 3.45 9.46
N ALA A 47 5.63 4.17 9.44
CA ALA A 47 5.69 5.55 9.91
C ALA A 47 6.43 6.45 8.91
N PRO A 48 5.82 7.55 8.42
CA PRO A 48 6.59 8.64 7.85
C PRO A 48 7.32 9.34 9.01
N SER A 49 8.58 8.99 9.24
CA SER A 49 9.40 9.68 10.24
C SER A 49 9.80 11.05 9.69
N SER A 50 9.06 12.09 10.07
CA SER A 50 9.50 13.47 9.96
C SER A 50 10.59 13.74 11.00
N SER A 51 11.79 13.25 10.77
CA SER A 51 12.97 13.65 11.54
C SER A 51 13.99 14.23 10.58
N GLY A 52 14.01 15.56 10.51
CA GLY A 52 15.03 16.31 9.81
C GLY A 52 16.37 16.13 10.50
N ASP A 53 17.26 15.36 9.87
CA ASP A 53 18.69 15.61 9.95
C ASP A 53 19.33 15.24 8.61
N ALA A 54 20.04 16.22 8.05
CA ALA A 54 20.43 16.28 6.66
C ALA A 54 21.57 15.29 6.31
N SER A 55 21.46 14.72 5.11
CA SER A 55 22.49 14.01 4.34
C SER A 55 22.64 12.48 4.52
N GLY A 56 22.26 11.88 5.64
CA GLY A 56 22.31 10.41 5.82
C GLY A 56 20.96 9.69 5.66
N GLY A 57 19.84 10.41 5.89
CA GLY A 57 18.50 9.85 5.95
C GLY A 57 17.80 9.65 4.60
N HIS A 58 18.16 10.42 3.57
CA HIS A 58 17.39 10.50 2.32
C HIS A 58 17.40 9.20 1.51
N CYS A 59 18.55 8.51 1.43
CA CYS A 59 18.62 7.23 0.71
C CYS A 59 17.87 6.12 1.44
N SER A 60 17.86 6.12 2.78
CA SER A 60 17.06 5.18 3.58
C SER A 60 15.56 5.39 3.38
N GLU A 61 15.12 6.65 3.33
CA GLU A 61 13.72 7.02 3.09
C GLU A 61 13.27 6.62 1.68
N THR A 62 14.09 6.91 0.66
CA THR A 62 13.84 6.47 -0.72
C THR A 62 13.74 4.95 -0.82
N LEU A 63 14.63 4.19 -0.17
CA LEU A 63 14.54 2.72 -0.16
C LEU A 63 13.30 2.22 0.59
N VAL A 64 12.92 2.81 1.73
CA VAL A 64 11.69 2.47 2.46
C VAL A 64 10.45 2.70 1.57
N LEU A 65 10.39 3.81 0.85
CA LEU A 65 9.30 4.10 -0.09
C LEU A 65 9.25 3.09 -1.23
N LEU A 66 10.40 2.73 -1.81
CA LEU A 66 10.48 1.71 -2.87
C LEU A 66 10.02 0.33 -2.39
N LEU A 67 10.42 -0.09 -1.18
CA LEU A 67 9.98 -1.37 -0.60
C LEU A 67 8.50 -1.35 -0.20
N SER A 68 7.99 -0.19 0.23
CA SER A 68 6.56 -0.01 0.53
C SER A 68 5.73 -0.07 -0.77
N GLU A 69 6.24 0.50 -1.86
CA GLU A 69 5.61 0.42 -3.18
C GLU A 69 5.66 -1.00 -3.75
N ALA A 70 6.78 -1.72 -3.57
CA ALA A 70 6.89 -3.13 -3.93
C ALA A 70 5.84 -4.00 -3.19
N SER A 71 5.63 -3.69 -1.91
CA SER A 71 4.61 -4.33 -1.07
C SER A 71 3.20 -4.00 -1.57
N ARG A 72 2.93 -2.74 -1.89
CA ARG A 72 1.63 -2.28 -2.43
C ARG A 72 1.27 -2.99 -3.73
N ARG A 73 2.26 -3.28 -4.58
CA ARG A 73 2.11 -3.99 -5.86
C ARG A 73 2.13 -5.50 -5.74
N GLY A 74 2.47 -6.05 -4.58
CA GLY A 74 2.58 -7.50 -4.36
C GLY A 74 3.69 -8.15 -5.18
N LEU A 75 4.83 -7.46 -5.35
CA LEU A 75 5.97 -8.01 -6.09
C LEU A 75 6.58 -9.21 -5.36
N ASP A 76 7.11 -10.17 -6.10
CA ASP A 76 7.99 -11.20 -5.56
C ASP A 76 9.45 -10.70 -5.44
N GLY A 77 10.29 -11.46 -4.72
CA GLY A 77 11.70 -11.09 -4.51
C GLY A 77 12.51 -11.00 -5.82
N ALA A 78 12.19 -11.80 -6.84
CA ALA A 78 12.90 -11.76 -8.12
C ALA A 78 12.52 -10.51 -8.93
N GLN A 79 11.22 -10.18 -8.96
CA GLN A 79 10.66 -8.97 -9.57
C GLN A 79 11.19 -7.70 -8.89
N LEU A 80 11.30 -7.72 -7.55
CA LEU A 80 11.89 -6.62 -6.80
C LEU A 80 13.36 -6.43 -7.15
N SER A 81 14.16 -7.50 -7.17
CA SER A 81 15.57 -7.43 -7.54
C SER A 81 15.77 -6.86 -8.95
N GLN A 82 15.00 -7.35 -9.93
CA GLN A 82 15.06 -6.85 -11.31
C GLN A 82 14.67 -5.37 -11.39
N SER A 83 13.64 -4.96 -10.63
CA SER A 83 13.20 -3.58 -10.60
C SER A 83 14.26 -2.64 -10.00
N LEU A 84 14.91 -3.04 -8.91
CA LEU A 84 15.99 -2.27 -8.28
C LEU A 84 17.20 -2.12 -9.22
N GLN A 85 17.55 -3.19 -9.95
CA GLN A 85 18.60 -3.14 -10.97
C GLN A 85 18.26 -2.17 -12.11
N SER A 86 16.99 -2.16 -12.55
CA SER A 86 16.53 -1.22 -13.59
C SER A 86 16.63 0.25 -13.17
N ILE A 87 16.59 0.52 -11.86
CA ILE A 87 16.72 1.86 -11.27
C ILE A 87 18.20 2.26 -11.10
N GLY A 88 19.14 1.31 -11.26
CA GLY A 88 20.58 1.55 -11.20
C GLY A 88 21.25 1.08 -9.91
N LEU A 89 20.57 0.29 -9.08
CA LEU A 89 21.19 -0.35 -7.92
C LEU A 89 22.11 -1.49 -8.39
N GLU A 90 23.30 -1.60 -7.80
CA GLU A 90 24.25 -2.66 -8.10
C GLU A 90 23.62 -4.05 -7.92
N GLY A 91 23.86 -4.98 -8.85
CA GLY A 91 23.17 -6.28 -8.90
C GLY A 91 23.28 -7.10 -7.61
N ALA A 92 24.46 -7.13 -6.96
CA ALA A 92 24.66 -7.84 -5.70
C ALA A 92 23.90 -7.21 -4.53
N ARG A 93 23.85 -5.87 -4.49
CA ARG A 93 23.11 -5.09 -3.48
C ARG A 93 21.60 -5.26 -3.67
N ALA A 94 21.12 -5.23 -4.91
CA ALA A 94 19.73 -5.46 -5.25
C ALA A 94 19.24 -6.86 -4.83
N ALA A 95 20.05 -7.90 -5.08
CA ALA A 95 19.73 -9.27 -4.65
C ALA A 95 19.65 -9.38 -3.12
N THR A 96 20.65 -8.82 -2.41
CA THR A 96 20.71 -8.84 -0.94
C THR A 96 19.50 -8.13 -0.33
N LEU A 97 19.14 -6.95 -0.85
CA LEU A 97 17.98 -6.19 -0.38
C LEU A 97 16.68 -6.95 -0.64
N ALA A 98 16.53 -7.57 -1.81
CA ALA A 98 15.33 -8.32 -2.17
C ALA A 98 15.16 -9.59 -1.31
N GLU A 99 16.24 -10.30 -1.02
CA GLU A 99 16.23 -11.48 -0.14
C GLU A 99 15.84 -11.09 1.29
N ARG A 100 16.49 -10.05 1.86
CA ARG A 100 16.19 -9.56 3.21
C ARG A 100 14.77 -9.02 3.32
N TRP A 101 14.29 -8.30 2.31
CA TRP A 101 12.90 -7.85 2.24
C TRP A 101 11.92 -9.02 2.18
N SER A 102 12.19 -10.03 1.36
CA SER A 102 11.32 -11.21 1.22
C SER A 102 11.24 -12.00 2.53
N ALA A 103 12.38 -12.21 3.20
CA ALA A 103 12.43 -12.83 4.51
C ALA A 103 11.63 -12.02 5.56
N SER A 104 11.76 -10.69 5.56
CA SER A 104 11.01 -9.80 6.45
C SER A 104 9.50 -9.78 6.15
N SER A 105 9.12 -9.82 4.88
CA SER A 105 7.73 -9.88 4.43
C SER A 105 7.07 -11.24 4.70
N ALA A 106 7.83 -12.33 4.78
CA ALA A 106 7.30 -13.63 5.18
C ALA A 106 6.92 -13.68 6.67
N VAL A 107 7.65 -12.94 7.52
CA VAL A 107 7.39 -12.84 8.97
C VAL A 107 6.21 -11.91 9.28
N THR A 108 5.97 -10.92 8.43
CA THR A 108 4.87 -9.95 8.60
C THR A 108 3.92 -10.11 7.41
N PRO A 109 2.78 -10.83 7.56
CA PRO A 109 1.81 -10.95 6.48
C PRO A 109 1.49 -9.56 5.94
N GLN A 110 1.62 -9.38 4.63
CA GLN A 110 1.32 -8.11 3.97
C GLN A 110 -0.18 -7.86 4.08
N VAL A 111 -0.59 -7.25 5.19
CA VAL A 111 -1.96 -6.80 5.39
C VAL A 111 -2.15 -5.67 4.41
N ARG A 112 -2.85 -5.90 3.30
CA ARG A 112 -3.35 -4.80 2.47
C ARG A 112 -4.28 -4.01 3.38
N PRO A 113 -3.90 -2.81 3.84
CA PRO A 113 -4.59 -2.16 4.95
C PRO A 113 -6.05 -1.85 4.60
N TRP A 114 -6.33 -1.67 3.31
CA TRP A 114 -7.67 -1.42 2.75
C TRP A 114 -8.44 -2.68 2.36
N GLN A 115 -7.92 -3.87 2.68
CA GLN A 115 -8.65 -5.10 2.42
C GLN A 115 -9.84 -5.18 3.36
N LEU A 116 -11.04 -5.18 2.78
CA LEU A 116 -12.29 -5.39 3.50
C LEU A 116 -12.32 -6.83 4.05
N ARG A 117 -12.45 -6.97 5.36
CA ARG A 117 -12.59 -8.26 6.05
C ARG A 117 -14.04 -8.61 6.33
N ASP A 118 -14.83 -7.62 6.70
CA ASP A 118 -16.23 -7.82 7.06
C ASP A 118 -17.08 -6.59 6.74
N VAL A 119 -18.38 -6.82 6.55
CA VAL A 119 -19.39 -5.79 6.31
C VAL A 119 -20.60 -6.07 7.17
N GLU A 120 -20.90 -5.16 8.08
CA GLU A 120 -22.15 -5.15 8.82
C GLU A 120 -23.01 -3.98 8.38
N TRP A 121 -24.32 -4.16 8.50
CA TRP A 121 -25.29 -3.17 8.08
C TRP A 121 -26.50 -3.17 9.01
N ARG A 122 -27.07 -1.98 9.23
CA ARG A 122 -28.28 -1.78 10.03
C ARG A 122 -29.22 -0.84 9.30
N PHE A 123 -30.48 -1.23 9.20
CA PHE A 123 -31.55 -0.37 8.73
C PHE A 123 -32.22 0.33 9.90
N GLY A 124 -32.46 1.62 9.74
CA GLY A 124 -33.22 2.43 10.69
C GLY A 124 -34.39 3.15 10.03
N VAL A 125 -35.46 3.32 10.79
CA VAL A 125 -36.60 4.15 10.43
C VAL A 125 -36.77 5.18 11.54
N THR A 126 -36.74 6.46 11.18
CA THR A 126 -36.94 7.54 12.14
C THR A 126 -38.37 8.01 12.09
N VAL A 127 -39.13 7.76 13.17
CA VAL A 127 -40.49 8.31 13.35
C VAL A 127 -40.40 9.59 14.18
N ALA A 128 -41.01 10.68 13.70
CA ALA A 128 -41.10 11.92 14.46
C ALA A 128 -42.23 11.79 15.49
N SER A 129 -41.94 12.06 16.77
CA SER A 129 -42.91 11.90 17.86
C SER A 129 -44.08 12.91 17.82
N SER A 130 -44.06 13.91 16.94
CA SER A 130 -45.02 15.03 16.94
C SER A 130 -45.60 15.39 15.56
N SER A 131 -45.44 14.55 14.54
CA SER A 131 -45.98 14.86 13.20
C SER A 131 -46.33 13.58 12.47
N GLN A 132 -47.49 13.58 11.82
CA GLN A 132 -48.16 12.44 11.22
C GLN A 132 -47.49 11.96 9.90
N GLU A 133 -46.16 11.88 9.81
CA GLU A 133 -45.45 11.17 8.72
C GLU A 133 -44.03 10.71 9.16
N PRO A 134 -43.58 9.50 8.77
CA PRO A 134 -42.21 9.04 9.05
C PRO A 134 -41.16 9.90 8.32
N ARG A 135 -40.13 10.36 9.04
CA ARG A 135 -39.20 11.40 8.54
C ARG A 135 -38.01 10.85 7.74
N GLY A 136 -37.90 9.54 7.56
CA GLY A 136 -36.96 8.93 6.62
C GLY A 136 -36.44 7.56 7.05
N SER A 137 -36.07 6.74 6.07
CA SER A 137 -35.35 5.48 6.27
C SER A 137 -33.87 5.68 5.96
N PHE A 138 -33.00 5.05 6.74
CA PHE A 138 -31.55 5.14 6.58
C PHE A 138 -30.86 3.78 6.74
N VAL A 139 -29.63 3.69 6.24
CA VAL A 139 -28.75 2.53 6.33
C VAL A 139 -27.43 2.97 6.97
N GLN A 140 -26.99 2.24 7.99
CA GLN A 140 -25.66 2.38 8.59
C GLN A 140 -24.82 1.17 8.21
N LEU A 141 -23.66 1.40 7.59
CA LEU A 141 -22.66 0.38 7.25
C LEU A 141 -21.45 0.48 8.18
N ARG A 142 -20.93 -0.68 8.60
CA ARG A 142 -19.63 -0.83 9.26
C ARG A 142 -18.75 -1.72 8.39
N LEU A 143 -17.64 -1.18 7.93
CA LEU A 143 -16.65 -1.87 7.10
C LEU A 143 -15.43 -2.17 7.98
N ALA A 144 -15.19 -3.45 8.28
CA ALA A 144 -14.02 -3.85 9.05
C ALA A 144 -12.84 -4.08 8.11
N LEU A 145 -11.77 -3.31 8.28
CA LEU A 145 -10.58 -3.41 7.43
C LEU A 145 -9.55 -4.35 8.03
N ALA A 146 -8.70 -4.91 7.17
CA ALA A 146 -7.63 -5.79 7.60
C ALA A 146 -6.57 -5.08 8.45
N SER A 147 -6.47 -3.75 8.35
CA SER A 147 -5.69 -2.90 9.24
C SER A 147 -6.19 -2.91 10.70
N GLY A 148 -7.37 -3.47 10.97
CA GLY A 148 -8.02 -3.40 12.28
C GLY A 148 -8.81 -2.10 12.51
N GLN A 149 -8.89 -1.24 11.50
CA GLN A 149 -9.72 -0.03 11.55
C GLN A 149 -11.12 -0.30 10.99
N ASP A 150 -12.12 0.32 11.61
CA ASP A 150 -13.50 0.27 11.16
C ASP A 150 -13.91 1.61 10.51
N VAL A 151 -14.51 1.53 9.32
CA VAL A 151 -15.11 2.68 8.65
C VAL A 151 -16.63 2.61 8.80
N HIS A 152 -17.22 3.69 9.31
CA HIS A 152 -18.66 3.81 9.53
C HIS A 152 -19.27 4.81 8.55
N VAL A 153 -20.34 4.41 7.87
CA VAL A 153 -21.03 5.24 6.88
C VAL A 153 -22.53 5.18 7.15
N GLU A 154 -23.18 6.34 7.17
CA GLU A 154 -24.63 6.44 7.18
C GLU A 154 -25.11 7.06 5.87
N MET A 155 -26.19 6.51 5.32
CA MET A 155 -26.77 6.98 4.06
C MET A 155 -28.28 6.77 4.03
N ASN A 156 -28.97 7.55 3.20
CA ASN A 156 -30.39 7.32 2.93
C ASN A 156 -30.58 6.17 1.91
N LEU A 157 -31.82 5.71 1.72
CA LEU A 157 -32.12 4.59 0.81
C LEU A 157 -31.69 4.86 -0.64
N ALA A 158 -31.87 6.07 -1.16
CA ALA A 158 -31.50 6.39 -2.54
C ALA A 158 -29.98 6.27 -2.75
N GLN A 159 -29.20 6.77 -1.80
CA GLN A 159 -27.74 6.62 -1.79
C GLN A 159 -27.31 5.15 -1.68
N PHE A 160 -28.00 4.35 -0.86
CA PHE A 160 -27.71 2.92 -0.73
C PHE A 160 -27.95 2.16 -2.04
N TYR A 161 -29.08 2.39 -2.71
CA TYR A 161 -29.35 1.74 -4.01
C TYR A 161 -28.37 2.19 -5.09
N SER A 162 -27.98 3.47 -5.08
CA SER A 162 -26.92 3.99 -5.94
C SER A 162 -25.60 3.25 -5.69
N LEU A 163 -25.21 3.06 -4.42
CA LEU A 163 -24.01 2.30 -4.05
C LEU A 163 -24.06 0.86 -4.56
N CYS A 164 -25.18 0.16 -4.36
CA CYS A 164 -25.35 -1.21 -4.85
C CYS A 164 -25.21 -1.29 -6.38
N HIS A 165 -25.77 -0.31 -7.09
CA HIS A 165 -25.65 -0.24 -8.55
C HIS A 165 -24.20 -0.07 -9.00
N GLU A 166 -23.48 0.89 -8.41
CA GLU A 166 -22.05 1.13 -8.69
C GLU A 166 -21.19 -0.11 -8.38
N MET A 167 -21.48 -0.83 -7.29
CA MET A 167 -20.78 -2.07 -6.95
C MET A 167 -21.00 -3.17 -7.99
N GLU A 168 -22.20 -3.32 -8.55
CA GLU A 168 -22.46 -4.30 -9.60
C GLU A 168 -21.74 -3.91 -10.91
N GLN A 169 -21.74 -2.62 -11.26
CA GLN A 169 -20.97 -2.13 -12.43
C GLN A 169 -19.47 -2.38 -12.27
N ALA A 170 -18.92 -2.11 -11.08
CA ALA A 170 -17.52 -2.38 -10.78
C ALA A 170 -17.19 -3.87 -10.88
N LYS A 171 -18.06 -4.74 -10.37
CA LYS A 171 -17.91 -6.20 -10.49
C LYS A 171 -17.87 -6.64 -11.96
N LEU A 172 -18.82 -6.21 -12.79
CA LEU A 172 -18.86 -6.55 -14.21
C LEU A 172 -17.59 -6.08 -14.95
N THR A 173 -17.11 -4.87 -14.63
CA THR A 173 -15.88 -4.34 -15.20
C THR A 173 -14.67 -5.20 -14.83
N LEU A 174 -14.57 -5.63 -13.56
CA LEU A 174 -13.49 -6.51 -13.11
C LEU A 174 -13.56 -7.91 -13.74
N GLU A 175 -14.76 -8.45 -13.94
CA GLU A 175 -14.96 -9.72 -14.63
C GLU A 175 -14.56 -9.64 -16.11
N ALA A 176 -14.80 -8.51 -16.77
CA ALA A 176 -14.39 -8.29 -18.16
C ALA A 176 -12.87 -8.10 -18.33
N LEU A 177 -12.16 -7.66 -17.27
CA LEU A 177 -10.70 -7.51 -17.25
C LEU A 177 -9.96 -8.82 -16.93
N ARG A 178 -10.68 -9.88 -16.59
CA ARG A 178 -10.14 -11.18 -16.20
C ARG A 178 -10.00 -12.12 -17.40
#